data_AF-A0A956F3C3-F1
#
_entry.id   AF-A0A956F3C3-F1
#
_cell.length_a   1.000
_cell.length_b   1.000
_cell.length_c   1.000
_cell.angle_alpha   90.00
_cell.angle_beta   90.00
_cell.angle_gamma   90.00
#
_symmetry.space_group_name_H-M   'P 1'
#
loop_
_entity.id
_entity.type
_entity.pdbx_description
1 polymer ?
#
loop_
_entity_poly.entity_id
_entity_poly.type
_entity_poly.pdbx_seq_one_letter_code
_entity_poly.pdbx_strand_id
1 'polypeptide(L)'
;GDPEAARQRAHEELAAVIRIREALPERGAAVIQTWLELGAAYGNWGLHEQGDQAFQTAGRLLGEGSDYGKPLRATVQREWGVYLLRAGRLAEAEQRLRRAMELTDDTRTSLGQLLFQIGVLHLRREEYDQAVLMMERACDLHASFSGESSVAVANMDWEIGWVRFEQGRPLEALASLDRAVDMLAAVLGEEHARVTENLATVAALWEQQGDPQRAADRYRRCLHGRHLRLLRDLPWMSEAERFQVVARHREGEALMRCIAAASATPDDLAATWELLLTQKGLATRVQANARAMQQRSEDPQVQQWVDTLRALDSQLSEALLGALQGRSEKGANGLEGLHRQRAQAELALAELLGASVALARPDRAQVLAALPAEAVLVDFHVGLSVYAWVVHADGRMRLVDLGSALEMESLQRDFLRSLGLR
;
A
#
# COMPACT_ATOMS: atom_id res chain seq x y z
N GLY A 1 0.11 -5.14 18.09
CA GLY A 1 -0.87 -4.45 18.97
C GLY A 1 -2.16 -5.22 18.89
N ASP A 2 -2.76 -5.53 20.03
CA ASP A 2 -3.97 -6.33 20.15
C ASP A 2 -5.18 -5.65 19.46
N PRO A 3 -5.81 -6.28 18.45
CA PRO A 3 -6.98 -5.74 17.76
C PRO A 3 -8.16 -5.46 18.68
N GLU A 4 -8.31 -6.24 19.76
CA GLU A 4 -9.41 -6.09 20.71
C GLU A 4 -9.25 -4.83 21.55
N ALA A 5 -8.03 -4.57 22.02
CA ALA A 5 -7.68 -3.33 22.71
C ALA A 5 -7.88 -2.08 21.83
N ALA A 6 -7.62 -2.18 20.51
CA ALA A 6 -7.86 -1.09 19.58
C ALA A 6 -9.35 -0.80 19.38
N ARG A 7 -10.20 -1.84 19.26
CA ARG A 7 -11.66 -1.70 19.17
C ARG A 7 -12.25 -1.08 20.42
N GLN A 8 -11.79 -1.52 21.59
CA GLN A 8 -12.27 -1.01 22.88
C GLN A 8 -11.96 0.49 23.04
N ARG A 9 -10.73 0.92 22.70
CA ARG A 9 -10.37 2.35 22.72
C ARG A 9 -11.24 3.17 21.77
N ALA A 10 -11.44 2.70 20.54
CA ALA A 10 -12.28 3.39 19.57
C ALA A 10 -13.74 3.53 20.04
N HIS A 11 -14.29 2.49 20.69
CA HIS A 11 -15.61 2.56 21.31
C HIS A 11 -15.66 3.63 22.41
N GLU A 12 -14.69 3.63 23.32
CA GLU A 12 -14.63 4.57 24.44
C GLU A 12 -14.48 6.03 23.98
N GLU A 13 -13.66 6.28 22.96
CA GLU A 13 -13.48 7.59 22.34
C GLU A 13 -14.79 8.08 21.71
N LEU A 14 -15.45 7.26 20.88
CA LEU A 14 -16.73 7.64 20.26
C LEU A 14 -17.84 7.84 21.30
N ALA A 15 -17.92 7.00 22.33
CA ALA A 15 -18.86 7.17 23.43
C ALA A 15 -18.60 8.46 24.23
N ALA A 16 -17.33 8.84 24.43
CA ALA A 16 -16.98 10.12 25.04
C ALA A 16 -17.41 11.31 24.17
N VAL A 17 -17.20 11.23 22.85
CA VAL A 17 -17.65 12.24 21.89
C VAL A 17 -19.17 12.40 21.92
N ILE A 18 -19.93 11.31 22.01
CA ILE A 18 -21.39 11.34 22.15
C ILE A 18 -21.78 12.09 23.43
N ARG A 19 -21.22 11.72 24.59
CA ARG A 19 -21.50 12.40 25.87
C ARG A 19 -21.23 13.90 25.82
N ILE A 20 -20.11 14.30 25.20
CA ILE A 20 -19.76 15.72 25.04
C ILE A 20 -20.78 16.42 24.14
N ARG A 21 -21.13 15.83 22.98
CA ARG A 21 -22.08 16.42 22.04
C ARG A 21 -23.50 16.49 22.61
N GLU A 22 -23.92 15.53 23.41
CA GLU A 22 -25.20 15.54 24.15
C GLU A 22 -25.27 16.68 25.18
N ALA A 23 -24.13 17.07 25.76
CA ALA A 23 -24.04 18.18 26.70
C ALA A 23 -24.09 19.57 26.02
N LEU A 24 -23.83 19.67 24.73
CA LEU A 24 -23.83 20.95 23.99
C LEU A 24 -25.27 21.47 23.74
N PRO A 25 -25.48 22.78 23.48
CA PRO A 25 -26.81 23.34 23.20
C PRO A 25 -27.33 23.03 21.77
N GLU A 26 -26.47 22.98 20.76
CA GLU A 26 -26.82 22.70 19.35
C GLU A 26 -26.65 21.21 19.01
N ARG A 27 -27.58 20.39 19.53
CA ARG A 27 -27.39 18.94 19.75
C ARG A 27 -27.53 18.06 18.51
N GLY A 28 -28.44 18.40 17.63
CA GLY A 28 -29.17 17.34 16.92
C GLY A 28 -28.40 16.53 15.88
N ALA A 29 -27.91 17.21 14.85
CA ALA A 29 -27.31 16.54 13.68
C ALA A 29 -25.95 15.90 14.00
N ALA A 30 -25.14 16.56 14.83
CA ALA A 30 -23.80 16.07 15.18
C ALA A 30 -23.85 14.81 16.05
N VAL A 31 -24.82 14.71 16.98
CA VAL A 31 -25.02 13.50 17.78
C VAL A 31 -25.49 12.33 16.89
N ILE A 32 -26.45 12.58 15.99
CA ILE A 32 -26.90 11.59 15.00
C ILE A 32 -25.72 11.08 14.18
N GLN A 33 -24.87 11.99 13.68
CA GLN A 33 -23.70 11.64 12.89
C GLN A 33 -22.72 10.75 13.66
N THR A 34 -22.45 11.03 14.94
CA THR A 34 -21.60 10.16 15.76
C THR A 34 -22.20 8.77 15.93
N TRP A 35 -23.53 8.67 16.09
CA TRP A 35 -24.20 7.37 16.18
C TRP A 35 -24.11 6.57 14.88
N LEU A 36 -24.17 7.22 13.72
CA LEU A 36 -23.95 6.57 12.43
C LEU A 36 -22.52 6.04 12.31
N GLU A 37 -21.52 6.85 12.69
CA GLU A 37 -20.11 6.46 12.69
C GLU A 37 -19.86 5.26 13.62
N LEU A 38 -20.43 5.30 14.83
CA LEU A 38 -20.35 4.20 15.78
C LEU A 38 -21.02 2.93 15.25
N GLY A 39 -22.21 3.04 14.65
CA GLY A 39 -22.90 1.92 14.02
C GLY A 39 -22.11 1.29 12.87
N ALA A 40 -21.51 2.12 12.01
CA ALA A 40 -20.65 1.66 10.93
C ALA A 40 -19.38 0.95 11.44
N ALA A 41 -18.76 1.48 12.51
CA ALA A 41 -17.61 0.87 13.15
C ALA A 41 -17.94 -0.51 13.73
N TYR A 42 -19.04 -0.63 14.47
CA TYR A 42 -19.51 -1.91 14.99
C TYR A 42 -19.80 -2.93 13.89
N GLY A 43 -20.44 -2.51 12.79
CA GLY A 43 -20.64 -3.37 11.63
C GLY A 43 -19.33 -3.92 11.07
N ASN A 44 -18.29 -3.09 10.98
CA ASN A 44 -16.96 -3.53 10.54
C ASN A 44 -16.29 -4.50 11.54
N TRP A 45 -16.65 -4.44 12.81
CA TRP A 45 -16.14 -5.35 13.85
C TRP A 45 -16.96 -6.64 13.99
N GLY A 46 -18.07 -6.79 13.24
CA GLY A 46 -19.00 -7.92 13.36
C GLY A 46 -19.91 -7.83 14.60
N LEU A 47 -19.94 -6.68 15.27
CA LEU A 47 -20.74 -6.42 16.47
C LEU A 47 -22.15 -5.94 16.07
N HIS A 48 -22.93 -6.86 15.49
CA HIS A 48 -24.21 -6.52 14.86
C HIS A 48 -25.28 -6.02 15.85
N GLU A 49 -25.29 -6.51 17.10
CA GLU A 49 -26.26 -6.04 18.09
C GLU A 49 -26.01 -4.57 18.45
N GLN A 50 -24.75 -4.21 18.73
CA GLN A 50 -24.38 -2.83 19.02
C GLN A 50 -24.55 -1.92 17.80
N GLY A 51 -24.27 -2.44 16.59
CA GLY A 51 -24.52 -1.74 15.33
C GLY A 51 -26.00 -1.41 15.15
N ASP A 52 -26.89 -2.40 15.34
CA ASP A 52 -28.33 -2.23 15.26
C ASP A 52 -28.84 -1.18 16.25
N GLN A 53 -28.38 -1.24 17.51
CA GLN A 53 -28.74 -0.27 18.54
C GLN A 53 -28.31 1.15 18.16
N ALA A 54 -27.11 1.31 17.59
CA ALA A 54 -26.61 2.61 17.17
C ALA A 54 -27.47 3.22 16.05
N PHE A 55 -27.81 2.45 15.01
CA PHE A 55 -28.67 2.93 13.92
C PHE A 55 -30.12 3.17 14.36
N GLN A 56 -30.66 2.35 15.26
CA GLN A 56 -31.98 2.58 15.86
C GLN A 56 -32.01 3.87 16.67
N THR A 57 -30.95 4.15 17.44
CA THR A 57 -30.82 5.38 18.23
C THR A 57 -30.72 6.60 17.32
N ALA A 58 -29.89 6.55 16.27
CA ALA A 58 -29.82 7.60 15.25
C ALA A 58 -31.19 7.86 14.60
N GLY A 59 -31.94 6.80 14.27
CA GLY A 59 -33.28 6.90 13.70
C GLY A 59 -34.32 7.50 14.66
N ARG A 60 -34.23 7.18 15.95
CA ARG A 60 -35.11 7.75 16.99
C ARG A 60 -34.87 9.25 17.16
N LEU A 61 -33.61 9.65 17.30
CA LEU A 61 -33.22 11.06 17.43
C LEU A 61 -33.70 11.88 16.22
N LEU A 62 -33.65 11.31 15.02
CA LEU A 62 -34.19 11.92 13.80
C LEU A 62 -35.71 12.16 13.86
N GLY A 63 -36.46 11.28 14.55
CA GLY A 63 -37.90 11.39 14.75
C GLY A 63 -38.29 12.42 15.80
N GLU A 64 -37.44 12.61 16.82
CA GLU A 64 -37.65 13.57 17.91
C GLU A 64 -37.42 15.03 17.48
N GLY A 65 -36.57 15.28 16.48
CA GLY A 65 -36.36 16.63 15.93
C GLY A 65 -37.19 16.90 14.67
N SER A 66 -38.13 17.85 14.77
CA SER A 66 -38.93 18.32 13.63
C SER A 66 -38.11 19.09 12.59
N ASP A 67 -36.99 19.69 12.98
CA ASP A 67 -36.21 20.62 12.15
C ASP A 67 -35.11 19.96 11.31
N TYR A 68 -34.93 18.63 11.41
CA TYR A 68 -33.94 17.95 10.56
C TYR A 68 -34.41 17.93 9.11
N GLY A 69 -33.70 18.67 8.26
CA GLY A 69 -33.93 18.71 6.82
C GLY A 69 -33.82 17.33 6.17
N LYS A 70 -34.53 17.16 5.04
CA LYS A 70 -34.51 15.95 4.21
C LYS A 70 -33.11 15.38 3.93
N PRO A 71 -32.04 16.18 3.68
CA PRO A 71 -30.71 15.63 3.41
C PRO A 71 -30.15 14.75 4.53
N LEU A 72 -30.26 15.19 5.80
CA LEU A 72 -29.78 14.39 6.93
C LEU A 72 -30.60 13.10 7.10
N ARG A 73 -31.91 13.19 6.89
CA ARG A 73 -32.81 12.04 6.93
C ARG A 73 -32.45 11.01 5.85
N ALA A 74 -32.14 11.45 4.64
CA ALA A 74 -31.67 10.60 3.56
C ALA A 74 -30.33 9.93 3.90
N THR A 75 -29.36 10.68 4.44
CA THR A 75 -28.06 10.15 4.88
C THR A 75 -28.21 9.05 5.91
N VAL A 76 -29.02 9.25 6.95
CA VAL A 76 -29.26 8.24 8.00
C VAL A 76 -29.83 6.96 7.42
N GLN A 77 -30.83 7.05 6.53
CA GLN A 77 -31.40 5.88 5.88
C GLN A 77 -30.38 5.20 4.95
N ARG A 78 -29.56 5.97 4.22
CA ARG A 78 -28.51 5.42 3.36
C ARG A 78 -27.47 4.65 4.17
N GLU A 79 -26.88 5.27 5.20
CA GLU A 79 -25.85 4.64 6.05
C GLU A 79 -26.39 3.39 6.76
N TRP A 80 -27.64 3.42 7.22
CA TRP A 80 -28.28 2.24 7.78
C TRP A 80 -28.44 1.14 6.74
N GLY A 81 -28.84 1.48 5.51
CA GLY A 81 -28.86 0.56 4.37
C GLY A 81 -27.49 -0.07 4.10
N VAL A 82 -26.41 0.72 4.10
CA VAL A 82 -25.03 0.22 3.90
C VAL A 82 -24.63 -0.78 4.99
N TYR A 83 -24.93 -0.46 6.24
CA TYR A 83 -24.68 -1.38 7.35
C TYR A 83 -25.43 -2.71 7.18
N LEU A 84 -26.71 -2.66 6.79
CA LEU A 84 -27.52 -3.86 6.55
C LEU A 84 -27.01 -4.68 5.36
N LEU A 85 -26.52 -4.03 4.29
CA LEU A 85 -25.85 -4.71 3.18
C LEU A 85 -24.62 -5.49 3.66
N ARG A 86 -23.78 -4.89 4.51
CA ARG A 86 -22.62 -5.57 5.10
C ARG A 86 -23.04 -6.76 5.96
N ALA A 87 -24.10 -6.60 6.75
CA ALA A 87 -24.70 -7.66 7.57
C ALA A 87 -25.46 -8.75 6.76
N GLY A 88 -25.58 -8.61 5.44
CA GLY A 88 -26.29 -9.57 4.58
C GLY A 88 -27.82 -9.50 4.66
N ARG A 89 -28.39 -8.51 5.35
CA ARG A 89 -29.83 -8.32 5.54
C ARG A 89 -30.44 -7.54 4.38
N LEU A 90 -30.46 -8.17 3.19
CA LEU A 90 -30.74 -7.49 1.92
C LEU A 90 -32.15 -6.89 1.83
N ALA A 91 -33.18 -7.55 2.39
CA ALA A 91 -34.56 -7.04 2.36
C ALA A 91 -34.72 -5.76 3.20
N GLU A 92 -34.09 -5.72 4.37
CA GLU A 92 -34.11 -4.53 5.24
C GLU A 92 -33.25 -3.42 4.65
N ALA A 93 -32.10 -3.76 4.08
CA ALA A 93 -31.25 -2.81 3.37
C ALA A 93 -32.03 -2.11 2.24
N GLU A 94 -32.78 -2.87 1.44
CA GLU A 94 -33.61 -2.32 0.37
C GLU A 94 -34.66 -1.34 0.91
N GLN A 95 -35.34 -1.68 2.01
CA GLN A 95 -36.32 -0.79 2.63
C GLN A 95 -35.67 0.55 3.03
N ARG A 96 -34.48 0.50 3.64
CA ARG A 96 -33.73 1.70 4.03
C ARG A 96 -33.28 2.51 2.82
N LEU A 97 -32.73 1.87 1.79
CA LEU A 97 -32.28 2.55 0.57
C LEU A 97 -33.44 3.17 -0.22
N ARG A 98 -34.61 2.51 -0.31
CA ARG A 98 -35.82 3.12 -0.90
C ARG A 98 -36.26 4.36 -0.13
N ARG A 99 -36.25 4.28 1.21
CA ARG A 99 -36.61 5.44 2.03
C ARG A 99 -35.61 6.58 1.86
N ALA A 100 -34.32 6.28 1.71
CA ALA A 100 -33.31 7.28 1.36
C ALA A 100 -33.61 7.93 -0.01
N MET A 101 -34.07 7.15 -1.00
CA MET A 101 -34.41 7.64 -2.34
C MET A 101 -35.58 8.64 -2.30
N GLU A 102 -36.64 8.33 -1.57
CA GLU A 102 -37.80 9.21 -1.38
C GLU A 102 -37.45 10.54 -0.71
N LEU A 103 -36.40 10.54 0.12
CA LEU A 103 -35.95 11.71 0.88
C LEU A 103 -34.87 12.51 0.14
N THR A 104 -34.32 12.00 -0.95
CA THR A 104 -33.25 12.65 -1.70
C THR A 104 -33.84 13.63 -2.71
N ASP A 105 -33.89 14.92 -2.35
CA ASP A 105 -34.34 16.02 -3.23
C ASP A 105 -33.23 16.47 -4.21
N ASP A 106 -32.58 15.52 -4.89
CA ASP A 106 -31.74 15.81 -6.07
C ASP A 106 -30.40 16.55 -5.86
N THR A 107 -29.84 16.53 -4.64
CA THR A 107 -28.39 16.82 -4.52
C THR A 107 -27.60 15.74 -5.24
N ARG A 108 -27.08 16.06 -6.43
CA ARG A 108 -26.42 15.12 -7.35
C ARG A 108 -25.39 14.21 -6.67
N THR A 109 -24.64 14.73 -5.69
CA THR A 109 -23.67 13.96 -4.89
C THR A 109 -24.34 12.90 -4.01
N SER A 110 -25.38 13.24 -3.24
CA SER A 110 -26.09 12.29 -2.38
C SER A 110 -26.83 11.23 -3.19
N LEU A 111 -27.40 11.63 -4.34
CA LEU A 111 -28.05 10.72 -5.27
C LEU A 111 -27.05 9.71 -5.87
N GLY A 112 -25.88 10.17 -6.31
CA GLY A 112 -24.84 9.28 -6.81
C GLY A 112 -24.39 8.25 -5.76
N GLN A 113 -24.18 8.68 -4.50
CA GLN A 113 -23.83 7.76 -3.42
C GLN A 113 -24.93 6.72 -3.18
N LEU A 114 -26.19 7.15 -3.22
CA LEU A 114 -27.32 6.26 -3.03
C LEU A 114 -27.46 5.24 -4.18
N LEU A 115 -27.34 5.69 -5.44
CA LEU A 115 -27.37 4.81 -6.60
C LEU A 115 -26.25 3.76 -6.53
N PHE A 116 -25.05 4.15 -6.10
CA PHE A 116 -23.96 3.20 -5.90
C PHE A 116 -24.34 2.12 -4.88
N GLN A 117 -24.94 2.48 -3.75
CA GLN A 117 -25.38 1.50 -2.74
C GLN A 117 -26.52 0.60 -3.23
N ILE A 118 -27.41 1.11 -4.08
CA ILE A 118 -28.44 0.29 -4.75
C ILE A 118 -27.77 -0.67 -5.74
N GLY A 119 -26.71 -0.24 -6.44
CA GLY A 119 -25.87 -1.14 -7.24
C GLY A 119 -25.26 -2.27 -6.41
N VAL A 120 -24.72 -1.95 -5.22
CA VAL A 120 -24.21 -2.97 -4.28
C VAL A 120 -25.31 -3.92 -3.81
N LEU A 121 -26.54 -3.43 -3.57
CA LEU A 121 -27.68 -4.28 -3.24
C LEU A 121 -27.98 -5.30 -4.36
N HIS A 122 -28.02 -4.84 -5.62
CA HIS A 122 -28.21 -5.71 -6.78
C HIS A 122 -27.07 -6.71 -6.94
N LEU A 123 -25.82 -6.29 -6.74
CA LEU A 123 -24.66 -7.19 -6.76
C LEU A 123 -24.81 -8.32 -5.73
N ARG A 124 -25.23 -8.00 -4.50
CA ARG A 124 -25.44 -8.99 -3.43
C ARG A 124 -26.63 -9.92 -3.69
N ARG A 125 -27.47 -9.59 -4.66
CA ARG A 125 -28.54 -10.46 -5.19
C ARG A 125 -28.13 -11.21 -6.46
N GLU A 126 -26.88 -11.06 -6.91
CA GLU A 126 -26.37 -11.61 -8.17
C GLU A 126 -27.08 -11.03 -9.42
N GLU A 127 -27.71 -9.86 -9.26
CA GLU A 127 -28.39 -9.13 -10.34
C GLU A 127 -27.37 -8.21 -11.05
N TYR A 128 -26.35 -8.82 -11.67
CA TYR A 128 -25.15 -8.11 -12.16
C TYR A 128 -25.46 -6.95 -13.13
N ASP A 129 -26.38 -7.14 -14.08
CA ASP A 129 -26.71 -6.08 -15.06
C ASP A 129 -27.34 -4.86 -14.38
N GLN A 130 -28.20 -5.07 -13.38
CA GLN A 130 -28.78 -3.97 -12.59
C GLN A 130 -27.74 -3.31 -11.71
N ALA A 131 -26.81 -4.10 -11.14
CA ALA A 131 -25.71 -3.57 -10.36
C ALA A 131 -24.84 -2.61 -11.19
N VAL A 132 -24.39 -3.06 -12.38
CA VAL A 132 -23.60 -2.24 -13.30
C VAL A 132 -24.37 -1.00 -13.71
N LEU A 133 -25.63 -1.12 -14.11
CA LEU A 133 -26.45 0.03 -14.52
C LEU A 133 -26.57 1.10 -13.41
N MET A 134 -26.79 0.68 -12.16
CA MET A 134 -26.90 1.62 -11.04
C MET A 134 -25.55 2.27 -10.70
N MET A 135 -24.45 1.50 -10.76
CA MET A 135 -23.11 2.02 -10.52
C MET A 135 -22.63 2.96 -11.63
N GLU A 136 -22.93 2.67 -12.90
CA GLU A 136 -22.62 3.56 -14.04
C GLU A 136 -23.38 4.89 -13.91
N ARG A 137 -24.67 4.86 -13.56
CA ARG A 137 -25.43 6.08 -13.26
C ARG A 137 -24.86 6.87 -12.07
N ALA A 138 -24.38 6.17 -11.05
CA ALA A 138 -23.70 6.82 -9.92
C ALA A 138 -22.39 7.49 -10.35
N CYS A 139 -21.65 6.82 -11.23
CA CYS A 139 -20.39 7.28 -11.83
C CYS A 139 -20.62 8.54 -12.68
N ASP A 140 -21.60 8.53 -13.58
CA ASP A 140 -21.98 9.67 -14.43
C ASP A 140 -22.36 10.90 -13.58
N LEU A 141 -23.16 10.68 -12.52
CA LEU A 141 -23.49 11.76 -11.59
C LEU A 141 -22.23 12.32 -10.92
N HIS A 142 -21.31 11.47 -10.45
CA HIS A 142 -20.07 11.90 -9.81
C HIS A 142 -19.12 12.63 -10.78
N ALA A 143 -18.97 12.12 -11.99
CA ALA A 143 -18.18 12.75 -13.04
C ALA A 143 -18.70 14.15 -13.39
N SER A 144 -20.03 14.33 -13.43
CA SER A 144 -20.66 15.61 -13.80
C SER A 144 -20.33 16.80 -12.88
N PHE A 145 -19.90 16.56 -11.63
CA PHE A 145 -19.60 17.64 -10.68
C PHE A 145 -18.17 17.62 -10.12
N SER A 146 -17.54 16.43 -10.01
CA SER A 146 -16.16 16.31 -9.49
C SER A 146 -15.10 16.23 -10.58
N GLY A 147 -15.51 16.25 -11.85
CA GLY A 147 -14.67 15.98 -13.00
C GLY A 147 -14.53 14.48 -13.26
N GLU A 148 -14.25 14.12 -14.52
CA GLU A 148 -14.11 12.73 -14.95
C GLU A 148 -12.94 12.02 -14.25
N SER A 149 -11.88 12.74 -13.88
CA SER A 149 -10.71 12.19 -13.18
C SER A 149 -10.75 12.53 -11.68
N SER A 150 -11.66 11.90 -10.94
CA SER A 150 -11.75 12.04 -9.49
C SER A 150 -11.60 10.69 -8.79
N VAL A 151 -11.13 10.70 -7.53
CA VAL A 151 -11.00 9.49 -6.71
C VAL A 151 -12.33 8.75 -6.58
N ALA A 152 -13.44 9.48 -6.52
CA ALA A 152 -14.77 8.88 -6.39
C ALA A 152 -15.15 8.10 -7.65
N VAL A 153 -14.97 8.71 -8.84
CA VAL A 153 -15.24 8.07 -10.14
C VAL A 153 -14.34 6.85 -10.31
N ALA A 154 -13.05 6.97 -9.99
CA ALA A 154 -12.12 5.85 -10.10
C ALA A 154 -12.47 4.68 -9.18
N ASN A 155 -12.94 4.94 -7.95
CA ASN A 155 -13.43 3.88 -7.06
C ASN A 155 -14.69 3.20 -7.63
N MET A 156 -15.59 3.95 -8.26
CA MET A 156 -16.79 3.37 -8.88
C MET A 156 -16.42 2.49 -10.08
N ASP A 157 -15.51 2.94 -10.95
CA ASP A 157 -15.00 2.15 -12.06
C ASP A 157 -14.29 0.87 -11.60
N TRP A 158 -13.56 0.95 -10.48
CA TRP A 158 -12.94 -0.22 -9.85
C TRP A 158 -13.99 -1.26 -9.42
N GLU A 159 -15.05 -0.82 -8.77
CA GLU A 159 -16.14 -1.68 -8.31
C GLU A 159 -16.94 -2.26 -9.49
N ILE A 160 -17.23 -1.47 -10.52
CA ILE A 160 -17.83 -1.95 -11.78
C ILE A 160 -16.94 -3.03 -12.41
N GLY A 161 -15.62 -2.85 -12.38
CA GLY A 161 -14.67 -3.86 -12.81
C GLY A 161 -14.85 -5.19 -12.08
N TRP A 162 -14.95 -5.17 -10.75
CA TRP A 162 -15.22 -6.37 -9.96
C TRP A 162 -16.58 -7.00 -10.24
N VAL A 163 -17.64 -6.21 -10.40
CA VAL A 163 -18.96 -6.72 -10.78
C VAL A 163 -18.90 -7.46 -12.13
N ARG A 164 -18.18 -6.92 -13.11
CA ARG A 164 -17.99 -7.58 -14.41
C ARG A 164 -17.17 -8.86 -14.30
N PHE A 165 -16.24 -8.93 -13.34
CA PHE A 165 -15.48 -10.14 -13.08
C PHE A 165 -16.40 -11.25 -12.54
N GLU A 166 -17.25 -10.91 -11.55
CA GLU A 166 -18.28 -11.82 -11.00
C GLU A 166 -19.32 -12.24 -12.06
N GLN A 167 -19.62 -11.36 -13.02
CA GLN A 167 -20.47 -11.66 -14.19
C GLN A 167 -19.80 -12.64 -15.19
N GLY A 168 -18.54 -13.04 -14.98
CA GLY A 168 -17.80 -13.89 -15.91
C GLY A 168 -17.29 -13.17 -17.16
N ARG A 169 -17.08 -11.84 -17.07
CA ARG A 169 -16.55 -10.99 -18.16
C ARG A 169 -15.16 -10.42 -17.80
N PRO A 170 -14.13 -11.27 -17.65
CA PRO A 170 -12.85 -10.88 -17.06
C PRO A 170 -12.07 -9.85 -17.89
N LEU A 171 -12.15 -9.88 -19.23
CA LEU A 171 -11.45 -8.89 -20.07
C LEU A 171 -12.06 -7.48 -19.96
N GLU A 172 -13.39 -7.39 -19.84
CA GLU A 172 -14.08 -6.12 -19.65
C GLU A 172 -13.89 -5.58 -18.24
N ALA A 173 -13.84 -6.48 -17.25
CA ALA A 173 -13.44 -6.15 -15.89
C ALA A 173 -12.05 -5.53 -15.84
N LEU A 174 -11.07 -6.21 -16.44
CA LEU A 174 -9.67 -5.74 -16.49
C LEU A 174 -9.53 -4.37 -17.16
N ALA A 175 -10.28 -4.09 -18.23
CA ALA A 175 -10.28 -2.77 -18.85
C ALA A 175 -10.81 -1.67 -17.92
N SER A 176 -11.84 -1.96 -17.12
CA SER A 176 -12.35 -1.04 -16.09
C SER A 176 -11.37 -0.85 -14.94
N LEU A 177 -10.79 -1.94 -14.43
CA LEU A 177 -9.82 -1.89 -13.34
C LEU A 177 -8.56 -1.14 -13.74
N ASP A 178 -8.02 -1.36 -14.95
CA ASP A 178 -6.89 -0.62 -15.48
C ASP A 178 -7.17 0.89 -15.54
N ARG A 179 -8.33 1.27 -16.08
CA ARG A 179 -8.75 2.68 -16.17
C ARG A 179 -8.86 3.31 -14.78
N ALA A 180 -9.49 2.62 -13.83
CA ALA A 180 -9.61 3.09 -12.46
C ALA A 180 -8.25 3.34 -11.81
N VAL A 181 -7.28 2.45 -12.04
CA VAL A 181 -5.92 2.59 -11.51
C VAL A 181 -5.19 3.77 -12.14
N ASP A 182 -5.34 3.98 -13.45
CA ASP A 182 -4.72 5.12 -14.15
C ASP A 182 -5.29 6.46 -13.68
N MET A 183 -6.60 6.51 -13.43
CA MET A 183 -7.24 7.69 -12.83
C MET A 183 -6.75 7.95 -11.41
N LEU A 184 -6.65 6.91 -10.58
CA LEU A 184 -6.12 7.04 -9.21
C LEU A 184 -4.67 7.52 -9.23
N ALA A 185 -3.84 7.00 -10.15
CA ALA A 185 -2.45 7.42 -10.32
C ALA A 185 -2.35 8.90 -10.71
N ALA A 186 -3.21 9.36 -11.64
CA ALA A 186 -3.23 10.76 -12.06
C ALA A 186 -3.62 11.73 -10.93
N VAL A 187 -4.50 11.31 -10.01
CA VAL A 187 -4.98 12.17 -8.92
C VAL A 187 -4.10 12.09 -7.67
N LEU A 188 -3.57 10.92 -7.35
CA LEU A 188 -2.87 10.66 -6.07
C LEU A 188 -1.35 10.55 -6.20
N GLY A 189 -0.84 10.39 -7.42
CA GLY A 189 0.56 10.02 -7.69
C GLY A 189 0.76 8.51 -7.80
N GLU A 190 1.73 8.10 -8.62
CA GLU A 190 2.13 6.70 -8.85
C GLU A 190 2.65 6.02 -7.58
N GLU A 191 3.21 6.79 -6.64
CA GLU A 191 3.76 6.31 -5.37
C GLU A 191 2.72 6.08 -4.27
N HIS A 192 1.48 6.50 -4.50
CA HIS A 192 0.42 6.34 -3.51
C HIS A 192 0.17 4.85 -3.25
N ALA A 193 0.09 4.46 -1.97
CA ALA A 193 -0.03 3.05 -1.54
C ALA A 193 -1.15 2.31 -2.29
N ARG A 194 -2.35 2.90 -2.31
CA ARG A 194 -3.53 2.37 -3.02
C ARG A 194 -3.30 2.18 -4.53
N VAL A 195 -2.54 3.06 -5.19
CA VAL A 195 -2.23 2.90 -6.63
C VAL A 195 -1.33 1.69 -6.82
N THR A 196 -0.26 1.58 -6.02
CA THR A 196 0.66 0.44 -6.11
C THR A 196 -0.01 -0.90 -5.77
N GLU A 197 -0.92 -0.92 -4.79
CA GLU A 197 -1.70 -2.11 -4.42
C GLU A 197 -2.65 -2.52 -5.54
N ASN A 198 -3.39 -1.56 -6.12
CA ASN A 198 -4.29 -1.85 -7.22
C ASN A 198 -3.54 -2.29 -8.48
N LEU A 199 -2.39 -1.69 -8.81
CA LEU A 199 -1.52 -2.13 -9.90
C LEU A 199 -1.08 -3.59 -9.71
N ALA A 200 -0.70 -3.99 -8.50
CA ALA A 200 -0.31 -5.37 -8.21
C ALA A 200 -1.48 -6.35 -8.39
N THR A 201 -2.68 -5.96 -7.94
CA THR A 201 -3.90 -6.75 -8.12
C THR A 201 -4.23 -6.92 -9.61
N VAL A 202 -4.21 -5.83 -10.37
CA VAL A 202 -4.51 -5.89 -11.82
C VAL A 202 -3.44 -6.67 -12.58
N ALA A 203 -2.17 -6.57 -12.19
CA ALA A 203 -1.10 -7.38 -12.75
C ALA A 203 -1.34 -8.89 -12.53
N ALA A 204 -1.71 -9.28 -11.31
CA ALA A 204 -2.02 -10.68 -10.98
C ALA A 204 -3.23 -11.20 -11.77
N LEU A 205 -4.25 -10.36 -11.98
CA LEU A 205 -5.41 -10.72 -12.80
C LEU A 205 -5.03 -10.88 -14.28
N TRP A 206 -4.20 -10.00 -14.84
CA TRP A 206 -3.68 -10.17 -16.21
C TRP A 206 -2.88 -11.46 -16.36
N GLU A 207 -2.07 -11.79 -15.36
CA GLU A 207 -1.32 -13.05 -15.32
C GLU A 207 -2.27 -14.26 -15.34
N GLN A 208 -3.32 -14.24 -14.51
CA GLN A 208 -4.35 -15.29 -14.51
C GLN A 208 -5.09 -15.43 -15.85
N GLN A 209 -5.26 -14.33 -16.58
CA GLN A 209 -5.87 -14.34 -17.92
C GLN A 209 -4.88 -14.73 -19.03
N GLY A 210 -3.62 -15.04 -18.70
CA GLY A 210 -2.62 -15.48 -19.68
C GLY A 210 -2.02 -14.35 -20.52
N ASP A 211 -2.06 -13.10 -20.04
CA ASP A 211 -1.37 -11.95 -20.67
C ASP A 211 -0.18 -11.50 -19.80
N PRO A 212 0.97 -12.21 -19.88
CA PRO A 212 2.14 -11.88 -19.07
C PRO A 212 2.76 -10.53 -19.47
N GLN A 213 2.51 -10.03 -20.67
CA GLN A 213 3.04 -8.74 -21.11
C GLN A 213 2.35 -7.59 -20.38
N ARG A 214 1.01 -7.57 -20.34
CA ARG A 214 0.28 -6.58 -19.54
C ARG A 214 0.57 -6.72 -18.06
N ALA A 215 0.65 -7.96 -17.55
CA ALA A 215 1.00 -8.21 -16.16
C ALA A 215 2.37 -7.60 -15.81
N ALA A 216 3.39 -7.83 -16.64
CA ALA A 216 4.72 -7.26 -16.45
C ALA A 216 4.71 -5.73 -16.43
N ASP A 217 3.97 -5.08 -17.34
CA ASP A 217 3.85 -3.61 -17.36
C ASP A 217 3.25 -3.05 -16.05
N ARG A 218 2.21 -3.70 -15.52
CA ARG A 218 1.57 -3.28 -14.26
C ARG A 218 2.46 -3.55 -13.06
N TYR A 219 3.13 -4.71 -13.01
CA TYR A 219 4.12 -4.97 -11.95
C TYR A 219 5.29 -3.99 -12.00
N ARG A 220 5.77 -3.60 -13.19
CA ARG A 220 6.84 -2.62 -13.34
C ARG A 220 6.44 -1.26 -12.78
N ARG A 221 5.22 -0.78 -13.09
CA ARG A 221 4.67 0.45 -12.49
C ARG A 221 4.49 0.35 -10.98
N CYS A 222 3.97 -0.78 -10.49
CA CYS A 222 3.82 -1.04 -9.06
C CYS A 222 5.16 -0.90 -8.32
N LEU A 223 6.18 -1.61 -8.78
CA LEU A 223 7.53 -1.56 -8.20
C LEU A 223 8.14 -0.15 -8.31
N HIS A 224 7.92 0.54 -9.41
CA HIS A 224 8.36 1.93 -9.57
C HIS A 224 7.74 2.85 -8.51
N GLY A 225 6.42 2.82 -8.35
CA GLY A 225 5.71 3.61 -7.33
C GLY A 225 6.16 3.26 -5.91
N ARG A 226 6.35 1.97 -5.61
CA ARG A 226 6.88 1.53 -4.31
C ARG A 226 8.30 2.04 -4.06
N HIS A 227 9.16 2.04 -5.08
CA HIS A 227 10.49 2.64 -4.97
C HIS A 227 10.42 4.14 -4.72
N LEU A 228 9.55 4.89 -5.40
CA LEU A 228 9.35 6.33 -5.14
C LEU A 228 8.91 6.58 -3.69
N ARG A 229 7.98 5.77 -3.18
CA ARG A 229 7.55 5.82 -1.77
C ARG A 229 8.71 5.56 -0.81
N LEU A 230 9.48 4.50 -1.03
CA LEU A 230 10.66 4.20 -0.22
C LEU A 230 11.70 5.32 -0.27
N LEU A 231 11.88 5.96 -1.42
CA LEU A 231 12.83 7.08 -1.55
C LEU A 231 12.42 8.30 -0.73
N ARG A 232 11.12 8.52 -0.56
CA ARG A 232 10.59 9.55 0.33
C ARG A 232 10.79 9.18 1.81
N ASP A 233 10.61 7.91 2.15
CA ASP A 233 10.54 7.46 3.55
C ASP A 233 11.93 7.15 4.14
N LEU A 234 12.82 6.48 3.38
CA LEU A 234 14.14 6.03 3.85
C LEU A 234 15.06 7.11 4.44
N PRO A 235 15.10 8.36 3.92
CA PRO A 235 15.93 9.41 4.51
C PRO A 235 15.67 9.63 6.00
N TRP A 236 14.44 9.42 6.46
CA TRP A 236 13.98 9.64 7.83
C TRP A 236 14.15 8.43 8.76
N MET A 237 14.85 7.39 8.32
CA MET A 237 15.04 6.15 9.07
C MET A 237 16.51 5.98 9.48
N SER A 238 16.76 5.24 10.56
CA SER A 238 18.13 4.79 10.92
C SER A 238 18.72 3.84 9.87
N GLU A 239 20.03 3.65 9.86
CA GLU A 239 20.70 2.77 8.88
C GLU A 239 20.14 1.35 8.94
N ALA A 240 19.99 0.80 10.15
CA ALA A 240 19.44 -0.54 10.35
C ALA A 240 18.01 -0.67 9.83
N GLU A 241 17.16 0.31 10.10
CA GLU A 241 15.77 0.34 9.64
C GLU A 241 15.68 0.42 8.11
N ARG A 242 16.53 1.23 7.46
CA ARG A 242 16.57 1.33 5.99
C ARG A 242 16.81 -0.03 5.35
N PHE A 243 17.84 -0.74 5.79
CA PHE A 243 18.17 -2.05 5.23
C PHE A 243 17.08 -3.09 5.53
N GLN A 244 16.46 -3.05 6.72
CA GLN A 244 15.34 -3.93 7.04
C GLN A 244 14.11 -3.66 6.15
N VAL A 245 13.75 -2.39 5.94
CA VAL A 245 12.61 -2.02 5.09
C VAL A 245 12.86 -2.45 3.63
N VAL A 246 14.04 -2.16 3.08
CA VAL A 246 14.40 -2.57 1.71
C VAL A 246 14.42 -4.10 1.59
N ALA A 247 14.90 -4.82 2.62
CA ALA A 247 14.89 -6.28 2.62
C ALA A 247 13.48 -6.88 2.65
N ARG A 248 12.53 -6.25 3.35
CA ARG A 248 11.12 -6.67 3.38
C ARG A 248 10.40 -6.40 2.05
N HIS A 249 10.80 -5.35 1.35
CA HIS A 249 10.25 -4.98 0.04
C HIS A 249 11.04 -5.60 -1.11
N ARG A 250 11.53 -6.84 -0.97
CA ARG A 250 12.13 -7.62 -2.06
C ARG A 250 11.04 -8.23 -2.93
N GLU A 251 10.41 -7.36 -3.68
CA GLU A 251 9.39 -7.70 -4.66
C GLU A 251 10.03 -7.70 -6.04
N GLY A 252 9.56 -8.57 -6.93
CA GLY A 252 10.13 -8.68 -8.27
C GLY A 252 9.92 -10.05 -8.90
N GLU A 253 9.72 -11.10 -8.11
CA GLU A 253 9.54 -12.46 -8.64
C GLU A 253 8.37 -12.54 -9.63
N ALA A 254 7.20 -11.99 -9.29
CA ALA A 254 6.05 -11.98 -10.19
C ALA A 254 6.35 -11.23 -11.50
N LEU A 255 7.11 -10.12 -11.42
CA LEU A 255 7.59 -9.41 -12.61
C LEU A 255 8.57 -10.28 -13.42
N MET A 256 9.53 -10.95 -12.78
CA MET A 256 10.48 -11.84 -13.47
C MET A 256 9.76 -12.96 -14.19
N ARG A 257 8.79 -13.60 -13.52
CA ARG A 257 7.97 -14.66 -14.09
C ARG A 257 7.19 -14.17 -15.31
N CYS A 258 6.55 -13.00 -15.21
CA CYS A 258 5.82 -12.40 -16.32
C CYS A 258 6.77 -12.03 -17.49
N ILE A 259 7.94 -11.44 -17.21
CA ILE A 259 8.94 -11.10 -18.24
C ILE A 259 9.50 -12.37 -18.91
N ALA A 260 9.75 -13.43 -18.14
CA ALA A 260 10.22 -14.71 -18.67
C ALA A 260 9.15 -15.43 -19.51
N ALA A 261 7.87 -15.28 -19.16
CA ALA A 261 6.74 -15.82 -19.91
C ALA A 261 6.35 -14.95 -21.12
N ALA A 262 6.68 -13.66 -21.12
CA ALA A 262 6.41 -12.73 -22.21
C ALA A 262 7.50 -12.80 -23.30
N SER A 263 7.16 -12.34 -24.50
CA SER A 263 8.16 -12.06 -25.55
C SER A 263 8.84 -10.71 -25.28
N ALA A 264 9.54 -10.62 -24.15
CA ALA A 264 10.17 -9.37 -23.70
C ALA A 264 11.22 -8.87 -24.69
N THR A 265 11.14 -7.58 -25.02
CA THR A 265 12.15 -6.93 -25.86
C THR A 265 13.47 -6.74 -25.08
N PRO A 266 14.61 -6.52 -25.76
CA PRO A 266 15.85 -6.13 -25.08
C PRO A 266 15.69 -4.91 -24.16
N ASP A 267 14.83 -3.96 -24.55
CA ASP A 267 14.54 -2.76 -23.75
C ASP A 267 13.69 -3.09 -22.52
N ASP A 268 12.72 -4.00 -22.62
CA ASP A 268 11.95 -4.49 -21.47
C ASP A 268 12.86 -5.15 -20.44
N LEU A 269 13.77 -5.99 -20.91
CA LEU A 269 14.77 -6.67 -20.09
C LEU A 269 15.65 -5.65 -19.37
N ALA A 270 16.21 -4.68 -20.10
CA ALA A 270 17.08 -3.68 -19.52
C ALA A 270 16.36 -2.76 -18.52
N ALA A 271 15.16 -2.28 -18.84
CA ALA A 271 14.37 -1.44 -17.94
C ALA A 271 13.98 -2.18 -16.65
N THR A 272 13.70 -3.48 -16.75
CA THR A 272 13.36 -4.32 -15.60
C THR A 272 14.58 -4.55 -14.71
N TRP A 273 15.74 -4.82 -15.31
CA TRP A 273 16.98 -4.99 -14.58
C TRP A 273 17.41 -3.68 -13.87
N GLU A 274 17.29 -2.53 -14.52
CA GLU A 274 17.55 -1.22 -13.89
C GLU A 274 16.67 -0.97 -12.66
N LEU A 275 15.40 -1.40 -12.72
CA LEU A 275 14.49 -1.30 -11.60
C LEU A 275 14.94 -2.17 -10.42
N LEU A 276 15.37 -3.40 -10.69
CA LEU A 276 15.93 -4.31 -9.67
C LEU A 276 17.26 -3.80 -9.10
N LEU A 277 18.14 -3.26 -9.93
CA LEU A 277 19.37 -2.62 -9.48
C LEU A 277 19.08 -1.45 -8.54
N THR A 278 18.07 -0.65 -8.89
CA THR A 278 17.63 0.48 -8.06
C THR A 278 17.21 0.02 -6.68
N GLN A 279 16.49 -1.09 -6.58
CA GLN A 279 16.08 -1.70 -5.31
C GLN A 279 17.30 -2.15 -4.48
N LYS A 280 18.27 -2.82 -5.11
CA LYS A 280 19.48 -3.32 -4.44
C LYS A 280 20.39 -2.19 -3.94
N GLY A 281 20.47 -1.08 -4.69
CA GLY A 281 21.27 0.09 -4.33
C GLY A 281 20.57 1.11 -3.43
N LEU A 282 19.28 0.92 -3.11
CA LEU A 282 18.43 1.97 -2.55
C LEU A 282 18.93 2.48 -1.19
N ALA A 283 19.09 1.57 -0.22
CA ALA A 283 19.53 1.89 1.13
C ALA A 283 20.95 2.46 1.14
N THR A 284 21.88 1.81 0.42
CA THR A 284 23.28 2.24 0.32
C THR A 284 23.41 3.64 -0.28
N ARG A 285 22.57 3.98 -1.25
CA ARG A 285 22.58 5.30 -1.87
C ARG A 285 22.06 6.40 -0.93
N VAL A 286 20.94 6.13 -0.25
CA VAL A 286 20.43 7.06 0.79
C VAL A 286 21.51 7.29 1.85
N GLN A 287 22.22 6.23 2.26
CA GLN A 287 23.32 6.31 3.21
C GLN A 287 24.51 7.12 2.70
N ALA A 288 24.95 6.90 1.46
CA ALA A 288 26.05 7.65 0.86
C ALA A 288 25.76 9.15 0.77
N ASN A 289 24.53 9.50 0.38
CA ASN A 289 24.12 10.90 0.31
C ASN A 289 24.00 11.54 1.70
N ALA A 290 23.44 10.83 2.68
CA ALA A 290 23.39 11.32 4.06
C ALA A 290 24.80 11.63 4.60
N ARG A 291 25.78 10.76 4.35
CA ARG A 291 27.18 11.00 4.73
C ARG A 291 27.79 12.20 4.02
N ALA A 292 27.53 12.36 2.73
CA ALA A 292 28.01 13.51 1.97
C ALA A 292 27.42 14.84 2.50
N MET A 293 26.16 14.84 2.91
CA MET A 293 25.53 16.02 3.53
C MET A 293 26.12 16.32 4.90
N GLN A 294 26.34 15.30 5.74
CA GLN A 294 27.01 15.44 7.03
C GLN A 294 28.39 16.08 6.90
N GLN A 295 29.18 15.66 5.91
CA GLN A 295 30.53 16.20 5.67
C GLN A 295 30.55 17.65 5.22
N ARG A 296 29.51 18.10 4.52
CA ARG A 296 29.41 19.46 3.97
C ARG A 296 28.64 20.43 4.87
N SER A 297 27.97 19.91 5.91
CA SER A 297 27.15 20.72 6.80
C SER A 297 27.99 21.56 7.75
N GLU A 298 27.72 22.86 7.79
CA GLU A 298 28.32 23.80 8.76
C GLU A 298 27.44 23.96 10.02
N ASP A 299 26.30 23.28 10.10
CA ASP A 299 25.39 23.35 11.24
C ASP A 299 26.03 22.72 12.51
N PRO A 300 26.19 23.47 13.61
CA PRO A 300 26.73 22.93 14.86
C PRO A 300 25.95 21.74 15.43
N GLN A 301 24.63 21.70 15.25
CA GLN A 301 23.80 20.57 15.73
C GLN A 301 24.10 19.30 14.93
N VAL A 302 24.29 19.43 13.61
CA VAL A 302 24.70 18.32 12.75
C VAL A 302 26.07 17.80 13.16
N GLN A 303 27.05 18.68 13.39
CA GLN A 303 28.39 18.28 13.82
C GLN A 303 28.38 17.56 15.18
N GLN A 304 27.60 18.06 16.14
CA GLN A 304 27.43 17.42 17.45
C GLN A 304 26.90 15.98 17.32
N TRP A 305 25.89 15.75 16.49
CA TRP A 305 25.35 14.41 16.26
C TRP A 305 26.31 13.51 15.50
N VAL A 306 27.07 14.03 14.53
CA VAL A 306 28.14 13.30 13.83
C VAL A 306 29.22 12.83 14.81
N ASP A 307 29.66 13.69 15.72
CA ASP A 307 30.64 13.33 16.76
C ASP A 307 30.07 12.30 17.74
N THR A 308 28.79 12.43 18.11
CA THR A 308 28.08 11.46 18.94
C THR A 308 28.03 10.08 18.28
N LEU A 309 27.69 10.01 16.99
CA LEU A 309 27.70 8.76 16.22
C LEU A 309 29.09 8.15 16.15
N ARG A 310 30.13 8.95 15.90
CA ARG A 310 31.52 8.49 15.87
C ARG A 310 31.93 7.87 17.22
N ALA A 311 31.53 8.48 18.34
CA ALA A 311 31.80 7.94 19.66
C ALA A 311 31.06 6.62 19.92
N LEU A 312 29.80 6.52 19.52
CA LEU A 312 28.99 5.30 19.65
C LEU A 312 29.52 4.16 18.76
N ASP A 313 29.96 4.45 17.54
CA ASP A 313 30.58 3.47 16.63
C ASP A 313 31.89 2.89 17.21
N SER A 314 32.71 3.72 17.86
CA SER A 314 33.91 3.28 18.58
C SER A 314 33.55 2.35 19.74
N GLN A 315 32.57 2.72 20.57
CA GLN A 315 32.11 1.89 21.69
C GLN A 315 31.52 0.55 21.24
N LEU A 316 30.75 0.54 20.14
CA LEU A 316 30.21 -0.68 19.54
C LEU A 316 31.33 -1.57 19.02
N SER A 317 32.31 -1.00 18.31
CA SER A 317 33.45 -1.75 17.77
C SER A 317 34.28 -2.39 18.88
N GLU A 318 34.57 -1.64 19.95
CA GLU A 318 35.27 -2.16 21.14
C GLU A 318 34.49 -3.28 21.82
N ALA A 319 33.18 -3.11 22.00
CA ALA A 319 32.32 -4.12 22.62
C ALA A 319 32.24 -5.41 21.77
N LEU A 320 32.12 -5.29 20.45
CA LEU A 320 32.09 -6.43 19.53
C LEU A 320 33.43 -7.17 19.49
N LEU A 321 34.55 -6.44 19.40
CA LEU A 321 35.89 -7.03 19.44
C LEU A 321 36.16 -7.71 20.78
N GLY A 322 35.76 -7.08 21.90
CA GLY A 322 35.85 -7.65 23.23
C GLY A 322 35.03 -8.94 23.36
N ALA A 323 33.81 -8.98 22.80
CA ALA A 323 32.98 -10.18 22.77
C ALA A 323 33.61 -11.32 21.97
N LEU A 324 34.15 -11.04 20.79
CA LEU A 324 34.85 -12.03 19.96
C LEU A 324 36.12 -12.57 20.64
N GLN A 325 36.79 -11.75 21.46
CA GLN A 325 37.99 -12.14 22.19
C GLN A 325 37.71 -12.77 23.57
N GLY A 326 36.43 -12.95 23.94
CA GLY A 326 36.03 -13.48 25.26
C GLY A 326 36.34 -12.52 26.43
N ARG A 327 36.52 -11.23 26.16
CA ARG A 327 36.90 -10.18 27.12
C ARG A 327 35.76 -9.20 27.43
N SER A 328 34.54 -9.46 26.98
CA SER A 328 33.45 -8.48 27.10
C SER A 328 32.94 -8.32 28.53
N GLU A 329 33.06 -7.12 29.08
CA GLU A 329 32.38 -6.71 30.33
C GLU A 329 30.89 -6.38 30.10
N LYS A 330 30.49 -6.09 28.85
CA LYS A 330 29.09 -5.82 28.47
C LYS A 330 28.44 -7.11 27.95
N GLY A 331 27.42 -7.59 28.64
CA GLY A 331 26.57 -8.69 28.14
C GLY A 331 25.72 -8.28 26.93
N ALA A 332 24.95 -9.21 26.35
CA ALA A 332 24.08 -8.96 25.19
C ALA A 332 23.19 -7.70 25.34
N ASN A 333 22.68 -7.45 26.55
CA ASN A 333 21.87 -6.27 26.88
C ASN A 333 22.63 -4.93 26.71
N GLY A 334 23.95 -4.92 26.90
CA GLY A 334 24.79 -3.73 26.72
C GLY A 334 25.02 -3.39 25.25
N LEU A 335 25.15 -4.41 24.38
CA LEU A 335 25.24 -4.24 22.93
C LEU A 335 23.91 -3.73 22.35
N GLU A 336 22.78 -4.30 22.78
CA GLU A 336 21.46 -3.82 22.38
C GLU A 336 21.19 -2.37 22.82
N GLY A 337 21.70 -1.99 23.99
CA GLY A 337 21.62 -0.60 24.46
C GLY A 337 22.38 0.37 23.56
N LEU A 338 23.62 0.03 23.19
CA LEU A 338 24.44 0.84 22.28
C LEU A 338 23.83 0.93 20.87
N HIS A 339 23.30 -0.17 20.33
CA HIS A 339 22.59 -0.16 19.05
C HIS A 339 21.36 0.76 19.06
N ARG A 340 20.57 0.75 20.15
CA ARG A 340 19.43 1.67 20.31
C ARG A 340 19.86 3.13 20.38
N GLN A 341 20.90 3.45 21.14
CA GLN A 341 21.42 4.81 21.24
C GLN A 341 21.95 5.32 19.89
N ARG A 342 22.67 4.46 19.16
CA ARG A 342 23.13 4.77 17.79
C ARG A 342 21.96 5.05 16.86
N ALA A 343 20.94 4.19 16.85
CA ALA A 343 19.75 4.38 16.01
C ALA A 343 19.01 5.69 16.33
N GLN A 344 18.92 6.07 17.61
CA GLN A 344 18.32 7.35 18.03
C GLN A 344 19.13 8.56 17.55
N ALA A 345 20.46 8.51 17.66
CA ALA A 345 21.33 9.56 17.16
C ALA A 345 21.26 9.70 15.62
N GLU A 346 21.14 8.58 14.90
CA GLU A 346 20.93 8.58 13.44
C GLU A 346 19.59 9.21 13.06
N LEU A 347 18.52 8.91 13.81
CA LEU A 347 17.20 9.49 13.57
C LEU A 347 17.20 11.01 13.79
N ALA A 348 17.78 11.48 14.90
CA ALA A 348 17.90 12.91 15.17
C ALA A 348 18.70 13.65 14.07
N LEU A 349 19.75 13.02 13.56
CA LEU A 349 20.55 13.56 12.46
C LEU A 349 19.78 13.55 11.12
N ALA A 350 18.98 12.53 10.87
CA ALA A 350 18.12 12.43 9.69
C ALA A 350 17.04 13.53 9.67
N GLU A 351 16.42 13.82 10.82
CA GLU A 351 15.42 14.87 10.98
C GLU A 351 16.00 16.27 10.68
N LEU A 352 17.23 16.54 11.15
CA LEU A 352 17.92 17.82 10.92
C LEU A 352 18.30 18.04 9.45
N LEU A 353 18.62 16.97 8.72
CA LEU A 353 19.20 17.06 7.38
C LEU A 353 18.17 17.12 6.24
N GLY A 354 16.86 17.12 6.52
CA GLY A 354 15.77 17.48 5.60
C GLY A 354 15.92 17.06 4.12
N ALA A 355 15.21 16.01 3.71
CA ALA A 355 15.39 15.30 2.44
C ALA A 355 15.18 16.12 1.15
N SER A 356 16.24 16.72 0.60
CA SER A 356 16.41 16.90 -0.85
C SER A 356 17.53 15.99 -1.33
N VAL A 357 17.29 14.68 -1.25
CA VAL A 357 18.20 13.70 -1.81
C VAL A 357 17.89 13.59 -3.30
N ALA A 358 18.64 14.31 -4.14
CA ALA A 358 18.71 14.01 -5.56
C ALA A 358 19.35 12.62 -5.71
N LEU A 359 18.52 11.60 -5.86
CA LEU A 359 18.96 10.23 -5.95
C LEU A 359 19.34 9.97 -7.41
N ALA A 360 20.63 10.04 -7.72
CA ALA A 360 21.13 9.52 -8.99
C ALA A 360 20.69 8.05 -9.13
N ARG A 361 19.85 7.76 -10.12
CA ARG A 361 19.44 6.38 -10.43
C ARG A 361 20.70 5.60 -10.82
N PRO A 362 20.94 4.37 -10.29
CA PRO A 362 21.99 3.54 -10.85
C PRO A 362 21.70 3.42 -12.34
N ASP A 363 22.64 3.91 -13.13
CA ASP A 363 22.54 3.92 -14.57
C ASP A 363 23.12 2.61 -15.08
N ARG A 364 22.38 1.86 -15.90
CA ARG A 364 22.90 0.64 -16.51
C ARG A 364 24.25 0.93 -17.18
N ALA A 365 24.41 2.11 -17.79
CA ALA A 365 25.62 2.48 -18.50
C ALA A 365 26.83 2.54 -17.56
N GLN A 366 26.65 2.98 -16.31
CA GLN A 366 27.72 2.97 -15.30
C GLN A 366 28.13 1.54 -14.92
N VAL A 367 27.16 0.63 -14.78
CA VAL A 367 27.45 -0.79 -14.48
C VAL A 367 28.18 -1.43 -15.66
N LEU A 368 27.67 -1.23 -16.88
CA LEU A 368 28.28 -1.77 -18.10
C LEU A 368 29.70 -1.24 -18.31
N ALA A 369 29.94 0.06 -18.08
CA ALA A 369 31.27 0.67 -18.20
C ALA A 369 32.28 0.15 -17.15
N ALA A 370 31.79 -0.36 -16.02
CA ALA A 370 32.62 -0.96 -14.99
C ALA A 370 32.95 -2.45 -15.26
N LEU A 371 32.26 -3.09 -16.21
CA LEU A 371 32.53 -4.48 -16.57
C LEU A 371 33.76 -4.57 -17.48
N PRO A 372 34.69 -5.51 -17.23
CA PRO A 372 35.72 -5.85 -18.20
C PRO A 372 35.11 -6.25 -19.54
N ALA A 373 35.77 -5.95 -20.66
CA ALA A 373 35.21 -6.12 -22.01
C ALA A 373 34.73 -7.55 -22.33
N GLU A 374 35.38 -8.57 -21.76
CA GLU A 374 35.04 -9.98 -21.96
C GLU A 374 34.27 -10.59 -20.77
N ALA A 375 33.93 -9.77 -19.76
CA ALA A 375 33.21 -10.24 -18.59
C ALA A 375 31.69 -10.31 -18.82
N VAL A 376 31.07 -11.22 -18.09
CA VAL A 376 29.62 -11.34 -17.97
C VAL A 376 29.27 -11.19 -16.50
N LEU A 377 28.35 -10.27 -16.20
CA LEU A 377 27.75 -10.15 -14.88
C LEU A 377 26.55 -11.10 -14.80
N VAL A 378 26.55 -11.94 -13.77
CA VAL A 378 25.40 -12.78 -13.44
C VAL A 378 24.79 -12.28 -12.15
N ASP A 379 23.58 -11.74 -12.23
CA ASP A 379 22.85 -11.22 -11.08
C ASP A 379 21.62 -12.09 -10.76
N PHE A 380 21.55 -12.61 -9.55
CA PHE A 380 20.50 -13.52 -9.14
C PHE A 380 19.36 -12.80 -8.41
N HIS A 381 18.15 -13.30 -8.63
CA HIS A 381 16.97 -13.02 -7.83
C HIS A 381 16.42 -14.34 -7.28
N VAL A 382 16.30 -14.45 -5.96
CA VAL A 382 15.88 -15.67 -5.27
C VAL A 382 14.55 -15.41 -4.58
N GLY A 383 13.50 -16.05 -5.08
CA GLY A 383 12.14 -16.09 -4.51
C GLY A 383 11.68 -17.54 -4.34
N LEU A 384 10.44 -17.86 -4.70
CA LEU A 384 10.00 -19.26 -4.86
C LEU A 384 10.73 -19.93 -6.04
N SER A 385 11.04 -19.15 -7.08
CA SER A 385 11.90 -19.53 -8.20
C SER A 385 13.18 -18.70 -8.21
N VAL A 386 14.23 -19.23 -8.84
CA VAL A 386 15.51 -18.54 -8.97
C VAL A 386 15.63 -18.03 -10.40
N TYR A 387 15.84 -16.73 -10.55
CA TYR A 387 16.11 -16.11 -11.84
C TYR A 387 17.54 -15.58 -11.89
N ALA A 388 18.19 -15.70 -13.05
CA ALA A 388 19.49 -15.11 -13.32
C ALA A 388 19.42 -14.12 -14.47
N TRP A 389 19.90 -12.90 -14.22
CA TRP A 389 20.21 -11.92 -15.24
C TRP A 389 21.64 -12.15 -15.72
N VAL A 390 21.79 -12.44 -17.01
CA VAL A 390 23.09 -12.55 -17.69
C VAL A 390 23.29 -11.26 -18.47
N VAL A 391 24.24 -10.43 -18.02
CA VAL A 391 24.50 -9.10 -18.56
C VAL A 391 25.92 -9.05 -19.14
N HIS A 392 26.02 -8.83 -20.44
CA HIS A 392 27.29 -8.67 -21.15
C HIS A 392 27.75 -7.20 -21.10
N ALA A 393 29.06 -6.96 -21.11
CA ALA A 393 29.64 -5.62 -21.14
C ALA A 393 29.20 -4.78 -22.35
N ASP A 394 28.80 -5.41 -23.46
CA ASP A 394 28.24 -4.76 -24.66
C ASP A 394 26.76 -4.37 -24.53
N GLY A 395 26.14 -4.61 -23.37
CA GLY A 395 24.76 -4.26 -23.07
C GLY A 395 23.72 -5.33 -23.42
N ARG A 396 24.12 -6.48 -24.00
CA ARG A 396 23.19 -7.60 -24.19
C ARG A 396 22.78 -8.18 -22.84
N MET A 397 21.47 -8.38 -22.66
CA MET A 397 20.90 -8.93 -21.43
C MET A 397 20.00 -10.12 -21.74
N ARG A 398 20.03 -11.11 -20.84
CA ARG A 398 19.13 -12.26 -20.88
C ARG A 398 18.64 -12.57 -19.47
N LEU A 399 17.34 -12.80 -19.35
CA LEU A 399 16.73 -13.40 -18.16
C LEU A 399 16.68 -14.92 -18.35
N VAL A 400 17.13 -15.65 -17.35
CA VAL A 400 17.10 -17.12 -17.31
C VAL A 400 16.34 -17.55 -16.07
N ASP A 401 15.26 -18.31 -16.25
CA ASP A 401 14.60 -19.03 -15.18
C ASP A 401 15.40 -20.30 -14.88
N LEU A 402 15.90 -20.43 -13.64
CA LEU A 402 16.69 -21.57 -13.18
C LEU A 402 15.83 -22.62 -12.46
N GLY A 403 14.51 -22.40 -12.36
CA GLY A 403 13.58 -23.31 -11.69
C GLY A 403 13.37 -22.97 -10.22
N SER A 404 12.81 -23.92 -9.48
CA SER A 404 12.41 -23.67 -8.09
C SER A 404 13.61 -23.49 -7.16
N ALA A 405 13.47 -22.63 -6.15
CA ALA A 405 14.50 -22.41 -5.15
C ALA A 405 14.83 -23.71 -4.37
N LEU A 406 13.84 -24.56 -4.14
CA LEU A 406 14.03 -25.84 -3.44
C LEU A 406 14.92 -26.81 -4.24
N GLU A 407 14.71 -26.91 -5.56
CA GLU A 407 15.54 -27.73 -6.43
C GLU A 407 16.97 -27.18 -6.48
N MET A 408 17.12 -25.85 -6.59
CA MET A 408 18.43 -25.20 -6.59
C MET A 408 19.18 -25.41 -5.27
N GLU A 409 18.51 -25.35 -4.12
CA GLU A 409 19.10 -25.69 -2.82
C GLU A 409 19.55 -27.15 -2.73
N SER A 410 18.81 -28.08 -3.35
CA SER A 410 19.24 -29.49 -3.43
C SER A 410 20.50 -29.63 -4.27
N LEU A 411 20.52 -29.04 -5.47
CA LEU A 411 21.67 -29.05 -6.36
C LEU A 411 22.90 -28.42 -5.71
N GLN A 412 22.73 -27.31 -4.99
CA GLN A 412 23.80 -26.66 -4.25
C GLN A 412 24.39 -27.58 -3.17
N ARG A 413 23.54 -28.26 -2.39
CA ARG A 413 23.99 -29.22 -1.37
C ARG A 413 24.75 -30.39 -1.99
N ASP A 414 24.25 -30.95 -3.09
CA ASP A 414 24.92 -32.07 -3.76
C ASP A 414 26.26 -31.64 -4.37
N PHE A 415 26.34 -30.43 -4.92
CA PHE A 415 27.60 -29.84 -5.37
C PHE A 415 28.60 -29.65 -4.23
N LEU A 416 28.19 -29.06 -3.10
CA LEU A 416 29.06 -28.89 -1.94
C LEU A 416 29.57 -30.24 -1.41
N ARG A 417 28.70 -31.26 -1.35
CA ARG A 417 29.09 -32.63 -1.00
C ARG A 417 30.10 -33.22 -1.97
N SER A 418 29.95 -32.96 -3.27
CA SER A 418 30.93 -33.42 -4.28
C SER A 418 32.32 -32.79 -4.08
N LEU A 419 32.39 -31.61 -3.45
CA LEU A 419 33.62 -30.93 -3.06
C LEU A 419 34.12 -31.34 -1.66
N GLY A 420 33.45 -32.26 -0.97
CA GLY A 420 33.78 -32.66 0.40
C GLY A 420 33.42 -31.63 1.47
N LEU A 421 32.61 -30.63 1.13
CA LEU A 421 32.09 -29.62 2.05
C LEU A 421 30.74 -30.08 2.60
N ARG A 422 30.49 -29.82 3.89
CA ARG A 422 29.24 -30.19 4.57
C ARG A 422 28.15 -29.14 4.41
#